data_AF-A0A849YXY1-F1
#
_entry.id   AF-A0A849YXY1-F1
#
_cell.length_a   1.000
_cell.length_b   1.000
_cell.length_c   1.000
_cell.angle_alpha   90.00
_cell.angle_beta   90.00
_cell.angle_gamma   90.00
#
_symmetry.space_group_name_H-M   'P 1'
#
loop_
_entity.id
_entity.type
_entity.pdbx_description
1 polymer ?
#
loop_
_entity_poly.entity_id
_entity_poly.type
_entity_poly.pdbx_seq_one_letter_code
_entity_poly.pdbx_strand_id
1 'polypeptide(L)'
;MRSALPLVTLAAFTTLAGCPGPEAPAATPSASSTAAALTSSSAPTPSGSSAAAPSQSHEPGKPYTCGELSCRDFDSAAAAVGAILEESKPALVAFGESHALKGAEVPSTATRFSNELLPVFKDKASALVLELWAPDPKCGKEKIKEVEKKQKVVTDQQAPTNKNEFVVLGEKSREVGIVPFLLKPTCDDFDKVQKAGNDPVAATLASIDVITRNMKEKATTLFDETTKKAPGKMVLTYGGALHNDLFPKKDRESWSYAADLDKLAPGKYVELDLVVPEYIKDTDAWKSFAWYPAYDKQKMSGRVVVINVAPRSYTLVFAATKQ
;
A
#
# COMPACT_ATOMS: atom_id res chain seq x y z
N MET A 1 31.41 40.11 41.84
CA MET A 1 30.85 39.57 43.10
C MET A 1 29.33 39.52 42.98
N ARG A 2 28.75 38.31 43.11
CA ARG A 2 27.34 37.95 43.44
C ARG A 2 26.22 38.58 42.57
N SER A 3 25.67 37.88 41.59
CA SER A 3 24.61 36.83 41.66
C SER A 3 23.25 37.32 42.16
N ALA A 4 22.24 37.27 41.27
CA ALA A 4 20.90 36.72 41.54
C ALA A 4 20.05 36.69 40.24
N LEU A 5 19.69 35.49 39.77
CA LEU A 5 18.56 35.26 38.85
C LEU A 5 17.26 35.10 39.67
N PRO A 6 16.08 35.45 39.13
CA PRO A 6 14.82 35.01 39.69
C PRO A 6 14.40 33.65 39.09
N LEU A 7 14.02 32.77 40.02
CA LEU A 7 13.33 31.50 39.86
C LEU A 7 11.97 31.72 39.18
N VAL A 8 11.67 31.01 38.09
CA VAL A 8 10.30 30.88 37.57
C VAL A 8 9.81 29.46 37.84
N THR A 9 8.66 29.43 38.47
CA THR A 9 8.00 28.29 39.10
C THR A 9 7.47 27.29 38.08
N LEU A 10 7.73 26.01 38.35
CA LEU A 10 7.28 24.84 37.63
C LEU A 10 5.76 24.63 37.88
N ALA A 11 4.94 24.73 36.83
CA ALA A 11 3.53 24.35 36.87
C ALA A 11 3.36 22.87 36.46
N ALA A 12 2.62 22.15 37.29
CA ALA A 12 2.39 20.71 37.23
C ALA A 12 1.59 20.29 35.97
N PHE A 13 2.10 19.31 35.24
CA PHE A 13 1.32 18.55 34.26
C PHE A 13 0.67 17.35 34.95
N THR A 14 -0.66 17.31 34.91
CA THR A 14 -1.49 16.17 35.25
C THR A 14 -1.28 15.04 34.25
N THR A 15 -0.82 13.89 34.76
CA THR A 15 -0.70 12.61 34.06
C THR A 15 -2.07 11.95 33.89
N LEU A 16 -2.51 11.70 32.65
CA LEU A 16 -3.58 10.73 32.37
C LEU A 16 -2.94 9.39 32.03
N ALA A 17 -3.29 8.40 32.86
CA ALA A 17 -2.77 7.05 32.88
C ALA A 17 -3.26 6.22 31.67
N GLY A 18 -2.34 5.45 31.09
CA GLY A 18 -2.66 4.37 30.16
C GLY A 18 -3.13 3.12 30.89
N CYS A 19 -4.13 2.44 30.35
CA CYS A 19 -4.56 1.13 30.80
C CYS A 19 -3.63 0.03 30.27
N PRO A 20 -3.10 -0.88 31.12
CA PRO A 20 -2.37 -2.06 30.67
C PRO A 20 -3.35 -3.17 30.26
N GLY A 21 -3.12 -3.78 29.09
CA GLY A 21 -3.80 -5.01 28.68
C GLY A 21 -3.21 -6.24 29.38
N PRO A 22 -4.01 -7.30 29.63
CA PRO A 22 -3.56 -8.46 30.40
C PRO A 22 -2.65 -9.41 29.59
N GLU A 23 -1.69 -9.91 30.35
CA GLU A 23 -0.59 -10.81 30.05
C GLU A 23 -1.08 -12.25 29.82
N ALA A 24 -0.58 -12.90 28.76
CA ALA A 24 -0.88 -14.31 28.47
C ALA A 24 0.09 -15.23 29.24
N PRO A 25 -0.39 -16.27 29.95
CA PRO A 25 0.49 -17.19 30.64
C PRO A 25 1.12 -18.25 29.72
N ALA A 26 2.36 -18.55 30.10
CA ALA A 26 3.37 -19.41 29.50
C ALA A 26 2.96 -20.86 29.20
N ALA A 27 3.63 -21.41 28.18
CA ALA A 27 3.72 -22.82 27.88
C ALA A 27 4.65 -23.57 28.85
N THR A 28 4.32 -24.82 29.15
CA THR A 28 5.18 -25.81 29.83
C THR A 28 5.28 -27.12 29.02
N PRO A 29 6.32 -27.95 29.26
CA PRO A 29 6.96 -28.73 28.20
C PRO A 29 6.56 -30.22 28.16
N SER A 30 7.00 -30.87 27.07
CA SER A 30 6.89 -32.28 26.74
C SER A 30 7.34 -33.27 27.83
N ALA A 31 6.66 -34.42 27.86
CA ALA A 31 7.18 -35.69 28.36
C ALA A 31 6.83 -36.83 27.39
N SER A 32 7.83 -37.66 27.10
CA SER A 32 7.76 -38.89 26.30
C SER A 32 7.39 -40.10 27.15
N SER A 33 6.61 -41.06 26.61
CA SER A 33 7.05 -42.43 26.30
C SER A 33 5.91 -43.47 26.25
N THR A 34 5.96 -44.24 25.15
CA THR A 34 5.68 -45.69 24.94
C THR A 34 4.38 -46.40 25.37
N ALA A 35 3.77 -46.99 24.32
CA ALA A 35 3.30 -48.38 24.16
C ALA A 35 1.98 -48.85 24.82
N ALA A 36 1.00 -49.23 24.00
CA ALA A 36 0.58 -50.62 23.76
C ALA A 36 -0.66 -50.67 22.84
N ALA A 37 -0.72 -51.72 22.02
CA ALA A 37 -1.77 -52.01 21.05
C ALA A 37 -3.13 -52.32 21.69
N LEU A 38 -4.23 -52.13 20.94
CA LEU A 38 -5.20 -53.18 20.61
C LEU A 38 -6.24 -52.67 19.60
N THR A 39 -6.55 -53.57 18.67
CA THR A 39 -7.55 -53.52 17.59
C THR A 39 -8.97 -53.20 18.07
N SER A 40 -9.71 -52.40 17.30
CA SER A 40 -11.15 -52.63 17.05
C SER A 40 -11.64 -51.88 15.81
N SER A 41 -12.31 -52.65 14.96
CA SER A 41 -12.90 -52.27 13.69
C SER A 41 -14.27 -51.61 13.92
N SER A 42 -14.52 -50.45 13.31
CA SER A 42 -15.87 -49.89 13.16
C SER A 42 -15.89 -48.98 11.93
N ALA A 43 -16.60 -49.41 10.88
CA ALA A 43 -16.83 -48.61 9.69
C ALA A 43 -17.72 -47.39 10.03
N PRO A 44 -17.39 -46.16 9.62
CA PRO A 44 -18.30 -45.05 9.71
C PRO A 44 -19.19 -45.00 8.45
N THR A 45 -20.48 -44.87 8.72
CA THR A 45 -21.57 -44.55 7.80
C THR A 45 -21.25 -43.27 7.00
N PRO A 46 -21.58 -43.17 5.70
CA PRO A 46 -21.36 -41.93 4.96
C PRO A 46 -22.34 -40.86 5.46
N SER A 47 -21.84 -39.93 6.27
CA SER A 47 -22.55 -38.68 6.58
C SER A 47 -22.72 -37.88 5.29
N GLY A 48 -23.95 -37.44 5.07
CA GLY A 48 -24.37 -36.71 3.88
C GLY A 48 -23.44 -35.54 3.57
N SER A 49 -22.94 -35.56 2.34
CA SER A 49 -22.23 -34.45 1.73
C SER A 49 -23.17 -33.23 1.76
N SER A 50 -22.88 -32.28 2.64
CA SER A 50 -23.50 -30.96 2.61
C SER A 50 -23.10 -30.35 1.26
N ALA A 51 -24.06 -30.28 0.34
CA ALA A 51 -23.86 -29.71 -0.97
C ALA A 51 -23.34 -28.27 -0.79
N ALA A 52 -22.10 -28.04 -1.22
CA ALA A 52 -21.54 -26.70 -1.32
C ALA A 52 -22.53 -25.85 -2.12
N ALA A 53 -22.92 -24.70 -1.56
CA ALA A 53 -23.77 -23.73 -2.26
C ALA A 53 -23.14 -23.44 -3.63
N PRO A 54 -23.94 -23.39 -4.72
CA PRO A 54 -23.41 -23.16 -6.05
C PRO A 54 -22.62 -21.86 -6.07
N SER A 55 -21.34 -21.94 -6.38
CA SER A 55 -20.52 -20.77 -6.67
C SER A 55 -21.20 -20.03 -7.82
N GLN A 56 -21.68 -18.82 -7.57
CA GLN A 56 -22.19 -17.95 -8.62
C GLN A 56 -21.07 -17.78 -9.65
N SER A 57 -21.28 -18.33 -10.85
CA SER A 57 -20.34 -18.22 -11.96
C SER A 57 -20.51 -16.84 -12.58
N HIS A 58 -19.54 -15.96 -12.35
CA HIS A 58 -19.47 -14.68 -13.04
C HIS A 58 -18.72 -14.85 -14.37
N GLU A 59 -19.21 -14.20 -15.42
CA GLU A 59 -18.49 -14.12 -16.68
C GLU A 59 -17.26 -13.18 -16.50
N PRO A 60 -16.04 -13.62 -16.82
CA PRO A 60 -14.85 -12.78 -16.69
C PRO A 60 -15.00 -11.43 -17.42
N GLY A 61 -14.58 -10.36 -16.76
CA GLY A 61 -14.65 -8.99 -17.24
C GLY A 61 -16.03 -8.35 -17.18
N LYS A 62 -17.10 -9.10 -16.92
CA LYS A 62 -18.46 -8.53 -16.78
C LYS A 62 -18.70 -8.01 -15.36
N PRO A 63 -19.31 -6.82 -15.22
CA PRO A 63 -19.64 -6.27 -13.92
C PRO A 63 -20.74 -7.10 -13.25
N TYR A 64 -20.58 -7.35 -11.95
CA TYR A 64 -21.58 -7.91 -11.05
C TYR A 64 -21.62 -7.11 -9.75
N THR A 65 -22.65 -7.33 -8.92
CA THR A 65 -22.80 -6.65 -7.64
C THR A 65 -22.03 -7.38 -6.54
N CYS A 66 -21.24 -6.67 -5.74
CA CYS A 66 -20.49 -7.17 -4.60
C CYS A 66 -20.71 -6.25 -3.38
N GLY A 67 -21.73 -6.57 -2.57
CA GLY A 67 -22.20 -5.65 -1.54
C GLY A 67 -22.85 -4.41 -2.18
N GLU A 68 -22.41 -3.22 -1.78
CA GLU A 68 -22.89 -1.94 -2.33
C GLU A 68 -22.10 -1.48 -3.57
N LEU A 69 -21.04 -2.20 -3.95
CA LEU A 69 -20.16 -1.84 -5.06
C LEU A 69 -20.36 -2.78 -6.26
N SER A 70 -19.72 -2.42 -7.38
CA SER A 70 -19.61 -3.29 -8.55
C SER A 70 -18.22 -3.94 -8.60
N CYS A 71 -18.18 -5.23 -8.93
CA CYS A 71 -16.97 -6.01 -9.08
C CYS A 71 -16.87 -6.61 -10.47
N ARG A 72 -15.65 -6.95 -10.88
CA ARG A 72 -15.34 -7.71 -12.09
C ARG A 72 -14.26 -8.74 -11.79
N ASP A 73 -14.44 -9.95 -12.30
CA ASP A 73 -13.46 -11.02 -12.17
C ASP A 73 -12.58 -11.08 -13.42
N PHE A 74 -11.30 -11.37 -13.26
CA PHE A 74 -10.37 -11.51 -14.38
C PHE A 74 -9.48 -12.74 -14.20
N ASP A 75 -9.05 -13.30 -15.33
CA ASP A 75 -8.12 -14.44 -15.35
C ASP A 75 -6.71 -14.04 -14.90
N SER A 76 -6.34 -12.76 -15.03
CA SER A 76 -5.04 -12.23 -14.60
C SER A 76 -5.11 -10.75 -14.24
N ALA A 77 -4.14 -10.31 -13.43
CA ALA A 77 -4.00 -8.91 -13.04
C ALA A 77 -3.66 -8.03 -14.26
N ALA A 78 -2.90 -8.57 -15.22
CA ALA A 78 -2.60 -7.90 -16.48
C ALA A 78 -3.87 -7.65 -17.31
N ALA A 79 -4.78 -8.62 -17.41
CA ALA A 79 -6.05 -8.47 -18.11
C ALA A 79 -6.96 -7.44 -17.44
N ALA A 80 -7.02 -7.46 -16.10
CA ALA A 80 -7.75 -6.48 -15.31
C ALA A 80 -7.27 -5.04 -15.55
N VAL A 81 -5.96 -4.81 -15.45
CA VAL A 81 -5.35 -3.51 -15.75
C VAL A 81 -5.59 -3.12 -17.20
N GLY A 82 -5.41 -4.04 -18.15
CA GLY A 82 -5.67 -3.80 -19.57
C GLY A 82 -7.10 -3.30 -19.83
N ALA A 83 -8.11 -3.92 -19.21
CA ALA A 83 -9.51 -3.50 -19.33
C ALA A 83 -9.73 -2.08 -18.77
N ILE A 84 -9.18 -1.78 -17.58
CA ILE A 84 -9.27 -0.43 -16.99
C ILE A 84 -8.65 0.61 -17.94
N LEU A 85 -7.47 0.34 -18.50
CA LEU A 85 -6.79 1.27 -19.40
C LEU A 85 -7.58 1.53 -20.70
N GLU A 86 -8.20 0.51 -21.28
CA GLU A 86 -8.99 0.64 -22.50
C GLU A 86 -10.27 1.48 -22.26
N GLU A 87 -10.93 1.26 -21.13
CA GLU A 87 -12.17 1.95 -20.77
C GLU A 87 -11.93 3.41 -20.36
N SER A 88 -10.89 3.66 -19.56
CA SER A 88 -10.64 4.99 -18.96
C SER A 88 -9.71 5.88 -19.78
N LYS A 89 -8.88 5.29 -20.66
CA LYS A 89 -7.88 5.99 -21.49
C LYS A 89 -7.09 7.04 -20.69
N PRO A 90 -6.43 6.63 -19.59
CA PRO A 90 -5.84 7.58 -18.66
C PRO A 90 -4.59 8.22 -19.24
N ALA A 91 -4.23 9.37 -18.68
CA ALA A 91 -2.94 10.02 -18.89
C ALA A 91 -2.05 9.91 -17.64
N LEU A 92 -2.68 9.72 -16.48
CA LEU A 92 -2.05 9.47 -15.19
C LEU A 92 -2.67 8.23 -14.55
N VAL A 93 -1.85 7.28 -14.11
CA VAL A 93 -2.30 6.13 -13.31
C VAL A 93 -1.49 6.09 -12.03
N ALA A 94 -2.18 6.16 -10.90
CA ALA A 94 -1.56 6.13 -9.59
C ALA A 94 -1.84 4.80 -8.90
N PHE A 95 -0.78 4.07 -8.61
CA PHE A 95 -0.83 2.79 -7.93
C PHE A 95 -0.57 2.97 -6.44
N GLY A 96 -1.55 2.58 -5.65
CA GLY A 96 -1.48 2.49 -4.21
C GLY A 96 -1.24 1.06 -3.77
N GLU A 97 -0.38 0.83 -2.78
CA GLU A 97 -0.24 -0.47 -2.13
C GLU A 97 -0.42 -0.37 -0.61
N SER A 98 -0.86 -1.49 -0.03
CA SER A 98 -0.53 -1.79 1.36
C SER A 98 0.81 -2.53 1.38
N HIS A 99 1.83 -1.90 1.95
CA HIS A 99 3.16 -2.49 2.08
C HIS A 99 3.12 -3.89 2.69
N ALA A 100 3.99 -4.77 2.19
CA ALA A 100 4.20 -6.08 2.81
C ALA A 100 4.66 -5.89 4.26
N LEU A 101 4.11 -6.71 5.16
CA LEU A 101 4.41 -6.68 6.59
C LEU A 101 5.54 -7.65 6.93
N LYS A 102 6.19 -7.47 8.09
CA LYS A 102 7.13 -8.44 8.64
C LYS A 102 6.51 -9.85 8.66
N GLY A 103 7.28 -10.82 8.16
CA GLY A 103 6.85 -12.22 8.10
C GLY A 103 5.91 -12.55 6.93
N ALA A 104 5.73 -11.66 5.95
CA ALA A 104 5.04 -12.01 4.72
C ALA A 104 5.78 -13.12 3.96
N GLU A 105 5.08 -14.21 3.64
CA GLU A 105 5.63 -15.39 2.94
C GLU A 105 5.26 -15.45 1.46
N VAL A 106 4.36 -14.57 1.02
CA VAL A 106 3.89 -14.49 -0.37
C VAL A 106 4.45 -13.26 -1.07
N PRO A 107 4.60 -13.28 -2.42
CA PRO A 107 5.06 -12.12 -3.18
C PRO A 107 4.26 -10.86 -2.88
N SER A 108 4.98 -9.77 -2.61
CA SER A 108 4.41 -8.45 -2.37
C SER A 108 3.69 -7.88 -3.59
N THR A 109 2.90 -6.83 -3.36
CA THR A 109 2.36 -5.97 -4.41
C THR A 109 3.44 -5.41 -5.33
N ALA A 110 4.58 -4.96 -4.79
CA ALA A 110 5.71 -4.46 -5.60
C ALA A 110 6.32 -5.55 -6.48
N THR A 111 6.46 -6.77 -5.95
CA THR A 111 6.96 -7.92 -6.72
C THR A 111 5.98 -8.30 -7.83
N ARG A 112 4.69 -8.40 -7.51
CA ARG A 112 3.63 -8.72 -8.49
C ARG A 112 3.49 -7.63 -9.54
N PHE A 113 3.54 -6.37 -9.15
CA PHE A 113 3.51 -5.25 -10.09
C PHE A 113 4.68 -5.34 -11.07
N SER A 114 5.90 -5.52 -10.56
CA SER A 114 7.11 -5.63 -11.37
C SER A 114 7.06 -6.77 -12.39
N ASN A 115 6.44 -7.90 -12.03
CA ASN A 115 6.44 -9.11 -12.85
C ASN A 115 5.21 -9.23 -13.77
N GLU A 116 4.04 -8.87 -13.26
CA GLU A 116 2.75 -9.15 -13.91
C GLU A 116 2.15 -7.91 -14.57
N LEU A 117 2.32 -6.72 -13.97
CA LEU A 117 1.60 -5.51 -14.39
C LEU A 117 2.45 -4.56 -15.22
N LEU A 118 3.71 -4.38 -14.84
CA LEU A 118 4.63 -3.46 -15.51
C LEU A 118 4.74 -3.72 -17.04
N PRO A 119 4.75 -4.98 -17.54
CA PRO A 119 4.75 -5.23 -18.99
C PRO A 119 3.52 -4.65 -19.74
N VAL A 120 2.37 -4.50 -19.08
CA VAL A 120 1.15 -3.91 -19.67
C VAL A 120 1.37 -2.46 -20.11
N PHE A 121 2.32 -1.77 -19.47
CA PHE A 121 2.65 -0.36 -19.70
C PHE A 121 3.78 -0.16 -20.71
N LYS A 122 4.39 -1.24 -21.21
CA LYS A 122 5.41 -1.15 -22.26
C LYS A 122 4.86 -0.35 -23.44
N ASP A 123 5.64 0.61 -23.90
CA ASP A 123 5.30 1.58 -24.96
C ASP A 123 4.13 2.54 -24.68
N LYS A 124 3.35 2.31 -23.61
CA LYS A 124 2.20 3.15 -23.21
C LYS A 124 2.55 4.18 -22.14
N ALA A 125 3.55 3.91 -21.30
CA ALA A 125 4.03 4.85 -20.30
C ALA A 125 5.45 5.33 -20.63
N SER A 126 5.79 6.53 -20.13
CA SER A 126 7.11 7.14 -20.31
C SER A 126 7.89 7.27 -19.00
N ALA A 127 7.18 7.42 -17.89
CA ALA A 127 7.77 7.67 -16.59
C ALA A 127 7.03 6.92 -15.47
N LEU A 128 7.77 6.55 -14.44
CA LEU A 128 7.27 5.98 -13.20
C LEU A 128 7.85 6.76 -12.01
N VAL A 129 7.00 7.35 -11.18
CA VAL A 129 7.41 7.98 -9.92
C VAL A 129 7.29 6.96 -8.80
N LEU A 130 8.39 6.70 -8.10
CA LEU A 130 8.45 5.75 -7.00
C LEU A 130 8.47 6.51 -5.67
N GLU A 131 7.65 6.07 -4.72
CA GLU A 131 7.71 6.51 -3.31
C GLU A 131 8.95 5.96 -2.61
N LEU A 132 10.12 6.39 -3.07
CA LEU A 132 11.41 6.03 -2.52
C LEU A 132 12.30 7.28 -2.51
N TRP A 133 12.84 7.60 -1.34
CA TRP A 133 13.66 8.80 -1.15
C TRP A 133 15.07 8.58 -1.65
N ALA A 134 15.57 9.53 -2.43
CA ALA A 134 16.98 9.69 -2.79
C ALA A 134 17.50 10.97 -2.13
N PRO A 135 18.07 10.89 -0.92
CA PRO A 135 18.56 12.06 -0.18
C PRO A 135 19.62 12.83 -0.96
N ASP A 136 19.58 14.17 -0.92
CA ASP A 136 20.67 15.01 -1.44
C ASP A 136 21.85 14.98 -0.44
N PRO A 137 23.05 14.51 -0.82
CA PRO A 137 24.22 14.50 0.06
C PRO A 137 24.57 15.86 0.67
N LYS A 138 24.15 16.97 0.04
CA LYS A 138 24.33 18.33 0.56
C LYS A 138 23.57 18.61 1.85
N CYS A 139 22.55 17.81 2.19
CA CYS A 139 21.81 17.96 3.45
C CYS A 139 22.62 17.49 4.68
N GLY A 140 23.79 16.86 4.46
CA GLY A 140 24.70 16.43 5.51
C GLY A 140 24.41 15.00 5.98
N LYS A 141 25.46 14.17 6.05
CA LYS A 141 25.35 12.73 6.35
C LYS A 141 24.65 12.44 7.68
N GLU A 142 24.94 13.21 8.73
CA GLU A 142 24.36 12.98 10.05
C GLU A 142 22.87 13.31 10.10
N LYS A 143 22.45 14.39 9.44
CA LYS A 143 21.03 14.74 9.31
C LYS A 143 20.25 13.65 8.55
N ILE A 144 20.82 13.18 7.44
CA ILE A 144 20.21 12.10 6.64
C ILE A 144 20.04 10.84 7.49
N LYS A 145 21.09 10.40 8.20
CA LYS A 145 21.03 9.23 9.09
C LYS A 145 19.99 9.40 10.21
N GLU A 146 19.87 10.59 10.79
CA GLU A 146 18.89 10.84 11.85
C GLU A 146 17.46 10.72 11.33
N VAL A 147 17.17 11.33 10.17
CA VAL A 147 15.86 11.21 9.52
C VAL A 147 15.57 9.76 9.11
N GLU A 148 16.56 9.04 8.56
CA GLU A 148 16.42 7.60 8.27
C GLU A 148 16.13 6.77 9.53
N LYS A 149 16.69 7.14 10.70
CA LYS A 149 16.38 6.49 11.97
C LYS A 149 14.95 6.78 12.41
N LYS A 150 14.46 8.02 12.27
CA LYS A 150 13.06 8.37 12.59
C LYS A 150 12.08 7.67 11.67
N GLN A 151 12.40 7.56 10.38
CA GLN A 151 11.58 6.82 9.42
C GLN A 151 11.47 5.32 9.75
N LYS A 152 12.46 4.72 10.43
CA LYS A 152 12.34 3.32 10.86
C LYS A 152 11.14 3.09 11.77
N VAL A 153 10.69 4.09 12.52
CA VAL A 153 9.48 3.97 13.35
C VAL A 153 8.24 3.85 12.45
N VAL A 154 8.18 4.65 11.38
CA VAL A 154 7.09 4.63 10.39
C VAL A 154 7.05 3.31 9.65
N THR A 155 8.22 2.76 9.31
CA THR A 155 8.36 1.52 8.54
C THR A 155 8.58 0.29 9.42
N ASP A 156 8.41 0.36 10.73
CA ASP A 156 8.82 -0.75 11.61
C ASP A 156 7.98 -2.01 11.34
N GLN A 157 6.71 -1.86 10.98
CA GLN A 157 5.85 -3.03 10.71
C GLN A 157 6.05 -3.61 9.31
N GLN A 158 6.79 -2.91 8.45
CA GLN A 158 7.03 -3.29 7.07
C GLN A 158 8.10 -4.38 6.95
N ALA A 159 8.00 -5.19 5.89
CA ALA A 159 9.03 -6.18 5.59
C ALA A 159 10.38 -5.49 5.32
N PRO A 160 11.52 -6.06 5.80
CA PRO A 160 12.84 -5.47 5.57
C PRO A 160 13.21 -5.31 4.09
N THR A 161 12.57 -6.08 3.20
CA THR A 161 12.81 -6.08 1.76
C THR A 161 12.08 -4.97 1.00
N ASN A 162 11.11 -4.27 1.60
CA ASN A 162 10.25 -3.33 0.88
C ASN A 162 11.02 -2.27 0.08
N LYS A 163 12.03 -1.62 0.69
CA LYS A 163 12.85 -0.62 -0.02
C LYS A 163 13.60 -1.23 -1.20
N ASN A 164 14.09 -2.46 -1.06
CA ASN A 164 14.81 -3.16 -2.13
C ASN A 164 13.87 -3.52 -3.28
N GLU A 165 12.61 -3.86 -2.99
CA GLU A 165 11.61 -4.17 -4.02
C GLU A 165 11.28 -2.95 -4.89
N PHE A 166 11.27 -1.74 -4.31
CA PHE A 166 11.10 -0.50 -5.08
C PHE A 166 12.32 -0.21 -5.98
N VAL A 167 13.53 -0.56 -5.53
CA VAL A 167 14.74 -0.47 -6.38
C VAL A 167 14.63 -1.44 -7.57
N VAL A 168 14.27 -2.69 -7.31
CA VAL A 168 14.06 -3.72 -8.34
C VAL A 168 12.96 -3.30 -9.32
N LEU A 169 11.86 -2.73 -8.83
CA LEU A 169 10.81 -2.16 -9.67
C LEU A 169 11.35 -1.06 -10.59
N GLY A 170 12.18 -0.17 -10.06
CA GLY A 170 12.85 0.87 -10.84
C GLY A 170 13.72 0.28 -11.96
N GLU A 171 14.53 -0.73 -11.65
CA GLU A 171 15.38 -1.43 -12.63
C GLU A 171 14.54 -2.07 -13.75
N LYS A 172 13.52 -2.85 -13.39
CA LYS A 172 12.61 -3.50 -14.36
C LYS A 172 11.83 -2.50 -15.20
N SER A 173 11.50 -1.33 -14.65
CA SER A 173 10.83 -0.27 -15.42
C SER A 173 11.68 0.17 -16.61
N ARG A 174 13.00 0.24 -16.45
CA ARG A 174 13.92 0.60 -17.54
C ARG A 174 13.92 -0.46 -18.65
N GLU A 175 13.81 -1.74 -18.30
CA GLU A 175 13.78 -2.85 -19.26
C GLU A 175 12.59 -2.78 -20.22
N VAL A 176 11.46 -2.21 -19.77
CA VAL A 176 10.26 -1.98 -20.59
C VAL A 176 10.16 -0.56 -21.16
N GLY A 177 11.24 0.22 -21.08
CA GLY A 177 11.33 1.57 -21.66
C GLY A 177 10.65 2.68 -20.84
N ILE A 178 10.38 2.44 -19.56
CA ILE A 178 9.81 3.41 -18.62
C ILE A 178 10.92 3.96 -17.73
N VAL A 179 11.01 5.29 -17.63
CA VAL A 179 12.06 5.93 -16.81
C VAL A 179 11.60 6.04 -15.35
N PRO A 180 12.27 5.39 -14.38
CA PRO A 180 11.92 5.54 -12.97
C PRO A 180 12.49 6.85 -12.39
N PHE A 181 11.70 7.50 -11.54
CA PHE A 181 12.07 8.70 -10.81
C PHE A 181 11.84 8.51 -9.31
N LEU A 182 12.89 8.73 -8.54
CA LEU A 182 12.84 8.73 -7.08
C LEU A 182 12.43 10.10 -6.55
N LEU A 183 11.92 10.14 -5.31
CA LEU A 183 11.64 11.38 -4.61
C LEU A 183 12.95 12.04 -4.19
N LYS A 184 13.00 13.38 -4.29
CA LYS A 184 14.17 14.17 -3.89
C LYS A 184 13.75 15.21 -2.83
N PRO A 185 13.51 14.79 -1.58
CA PRO A 185 13.22 15.73 -0.52
C PRO A 185 14.36 16.75 -0.36
N THR A 186 13.97 17.98 -0.09
CA THR A 186 14.87 19.11 0.15
C THR A 186 15.49 19.02 1.55
N CYS A 187 16.56 19.77 1.82
CA CYS A 187 17.12 19.80 3.17
C CYS A 187 16.14 20.36 4.21
N ASP A 188 15.23 21.25 3.80
CA ASP A 188 14.14 21.75 4.64
C ASP A 188 13.13 20.65 5.00
N ASP A 189 12.91 19.68 4.10
CA ASP A 189 12.08 18.51 4.40
C ASP A 189 12.72 17.62 5.47
N PHE A 190 14.04 17.41 5.36
CA PHE A 190 14.79 16.71 6.40
C PHE A 190 14.70 17.46 7.74
N ASP A 191 14.78 18.79 7.73
CA ASP A 191 14.65 19.61 8.94
C ASP A 191 13.24 19.51 9.56
N LYS A 192 12.18 19.47 8.74
CA LYS A 192 10.81 19.25 9.23
C LYS A 192 10.69 17.91 9.96
N VAL A 193 11.20 16.82 9.37
CA VAL A 193 11.16 15.49 10.00
C VAL A 193 12.03 15.45 11.26
N GLN A 194 13.18 16.14 11.26
CA GLN A 194 14.05 16.21 12.43
C GLN A 194 13.36 16.94 13.61
N LYS A 195 12.69 18.07 13.33
CA LYS A 195 11.96 18.90 14.30
C LYS A 195 10.82 18.16 15.01
N ALA A 196 10.28 17.09 14.43
CA ALA A 196 9.33 16.21 15.11
C ALA A 196 9.91 15.55 16.39
N GLY A 197 11.23 15.62 16.59
CA GLY A 197 11.86 15.11 17.81
C GLY A 197 11.68 13.59 17.93
N ASN A 198 11.40 13.13 19.14
CA ASN A 198 11.13 11.70 19.42
C ASN A 198 9.63 11.37 19.39
N ASP A 199 8.77 12.29 18.95
CA ASP A 199 7.34 12.03 18.81
C ASP A 199 7.12 11.19 17.53
N PRO A 200 6.71 9.91 17.67
CA PRO A 200 6.53 9.03 16.52
C PRO A 200 5.35 9.45 15.64
N VAL A 201 4.31 10.08 16.21
CA VAL A 201 3.15 10.56 15.46
C VAL A 201 3.56 11.78 14.65
N ALA A 202 4.22 12.76 15.27
CA ALA A 202 4.69 13.95 14.56
C ALA A 202 5.68 13.58 13.43
N ALA A 203 6.59 12.62 13.67
CA ALA A 203 7.54 12.17 12.65
C ALA A 203 6.85 11.46 11.47
N THR A 204 5.80 10.68 11.77
CA THR A 204 4.96 10.03 10.76
C THR A 204 4.24 11.07 9.91
N LEU A 205 3.55 12.03 10.54
CA LEU A 205 2.82 13.08 9.84
C LEU A 205 3.74 13.97 8.98
N ALA A 206 4.92 14.33 9.49
CA ALA A 206 5.91 15.06 8.72
C ALA A 206 6.41 14.25 7.51
N SER A 207 6.61 12.95 7.66
CA SER A 207 7.02 12.08 6.55
C SER A 207 5.93 11.96 5.48
N ILE A 208 4.67 11.80 5.90
CA ILE A 208 3.50 11.76 5.01
C ILE A 208 3.37 13.06 4.20
N ASP A 209 3.54 14.23 4.83
CA ASP A 209 3.54 15.52 4.14
C ASP A 209 4.63 15.60 3.06
N VAL A 210 5.86 15.24 3.42
CA VAL A 210 7.01 15.27 2.51
C VAL A 210 6.78 14.33 1.32
N ILE A 211 6.30 13.11 1.57
CA ILE A 211 6.00 12.13 0.51
C ILE A 211 4.93 12.67 -0.43
N THR A 212 3.78 13.08 0.12
CA THR A 212 2.62 13.55 -0.68
C THR A 212 3.03 14.69 -1.59
N ARG A 213 3.74 15.69 -1.05
CA ARG A 213 4.19 16.85 -1.79
C ARG A 213 5.21 16.50 -2.88
N ASN A 214 6.22 15.69 -2.56
CA ASN A 214 7.26 15.31 -3.54
C ASN A 214 6.68 14.42 -4.66
N MET A 215 5.78 13.49 -4.35
CA MET A 215 5.07 12.68 -5.35
C MET A 215 4.28 13.57 -6.30
N LYS A 216 3.48 14.51 -5.76
CA LYS A 216 2.71 15.48 -6.54
C LYS A 216 3.58 16.30 -7.48
N GLU A 217 4.62 16.95 -6.94
CA GLU A 217 5.50 17.84 -7.70
C GLU A 217 6.21 17.09 -8.82
N LYS A 218 6.70 15.88 -8.54
CA LYS A 218 7.38 15.05 -9.52
C LYS A 218 6.43 14.58 -10.62
N ALA A 219 5.25 14.07 -10.25
CA ALA A 219 4.25 13.62 -11.22
C ALA A 219 3.76 14.78 -12.11
N THR A 220 3.54 15.97 -11.53
CA THR A 220 3.15 17.18 -12.27
C THR A 220 4.21 17.56 -13.30
N THR A 221 5.48 17.62 -12.88
CA THR A 221 6.60 17.94 -13.78
C THR A 221 6.68 16.95 -14.94
N LEU A 222 6.57 15.65 -14.63
CA LEU A 222 6.67 14.60 -15.62
C LEU A 222 5.47 14.60 -16.56
N PHE A 223 4.27 14.90 -16.08
CA PHE A 223 3.09 15.02 -16.93
C PHE A 223 3.26 16.12 -17.99
N ASP A 224 3.75 17.29 -17.59
CA ASP A 224 4.05 18.40 -18.51
C ASP A 224 5.13 18.02 -19.52
N GLU A 225 6.18 17.34 -19.07
CA GLU A 225 7.26 16.87 -19.95
C GLU A 225 6.79 15.80 -20.94
N THR A 226 6.03 14.81 -20.46
CA THR A 226 5.49 13.71 -21.25
C THR A 226 4.53 14.23 -22.31
N THR A 227 3.66 15.18 -21.96
CA THR A 227 2.73 15.82 -22.92
C THR A 227 3.49 16.49 -24.08
N LYS A 228 4.69 17.02 -23.82
CA LYS A 228 5.52 17.70 -24.84
C LYS A 228 6.42 16.74 -25.62
N LYS A 229 7.06 15.78 -24.95
CA LYS A 229 8.14 14.95 -25.49
C LYS A 229 7.67 13.56 -25.94
N ALA A 230 6.57 13.06 -25.40
CA ALA A 230 6.04 11.73 -25.67
C ALA A 230 4.50 11.76 -25.65
N PRO A 231 3.86 12.54 -26.55
CA PRO A 231 2.42 12.74 -26.53
C PRO A 231 1.67 11.41 -26.62
N GLY A 232 0.63 11.27 -25.79
CA GLY A 232 -0.16 10.06 -25.68
C GLY A 232 0.41 8.99 -24.73
N LYS A 233 1.65 9.14 -24.25
CA LYS A 233 2.17 8.27 -23.19
C LYS A 233 1.68 8.73 -21.81
N MET A 234 1.53 7.76 -20.92
CA MET A 234 1.16 7.97 -19.52
C MET A 234 2.37 8.33 -18.63
N VAL A 235 2.05 8.91 -17.49
CA VAL A 235 2.90 8.96 -16.30
C VAL A 235 2.28 8.07 -15.23
N LEU A 236 3.11 7.22 -14.61
CA LEU A 236 2.69 6.32 -13.54
C LEU A 236 3.24 6.80 -12.20
N THR A 237 2.50 6.58 -11.11
CA THR A 237 3.04 6.69 -9.74
C THR A 237 2.86 5.37 -9.01
N TYR A 238 3.78 5.04 -8.11
CA TYR A 238 3.73 3.83 -7.29
C TYR A 238 4.17 4.13 -5.85
N GLY A 239 3.27 3.91 -4.91
CA GLY A 239 3.48 4.22 -3.49
C GLY A 239 2.37 3.66 -2.60
N GLY A 240 2.24 4.18 -1.39
CA GLY A 240 1.20 3.76 -0.45
C GLY A 240 -0.19 4.25 -0.85
N ALA A 241 -1.21 3.40 -0.67
CA ALA A 241 -2.62 3.66 -0.99
C ALA A 241 -3.18 4.97 -0.42
N LEU A 242 -2.61 5.44 0.69
CA LEU A 242 -2.99 6.70 1.31
C LEU A 242 -2.82 7.91 0.37
N HIS A 243 -1.78 7.87 -0.48
CA HIS A 243 -1.33 9.06 -1.21
C HIS A 243 -2.03 9.24 -2.57
N ASN A 244 -2.61 8.18 -3.14
CA ASN A 244 -3.31 8.19 -4.42
C ASN A 244 -4.84 8.20 -4.30
N ASP A 245 -5.39 8.27 -3.08
CA ASP A 245 -6.82 8.25 -2.82
C ASP A 245 -7.52 9.48 -3.45
N LEU A 246 -8.39 9.26 -4.44
CA LEU A 246 -9.14 10.30 -5.14
C LEU A 246 -10.30 10.84 -4.30
N PHE A 247 -10.77 10.06 -3.32
CA PHE A 247 -11.86 10.41 -2.44
C PHE A 247 -11.45 10.22 -0.97
N PRO A 248 -10.39 10.92 -0.53
CA PRO A 248 -9.84 10.74 0.79
C PRO A 248 -10.87 11.06 1.86
N LYS A 249 -10.81 10.31 2.96
CA LYS A 249 -11.65 10.57 4.12
C LYS A 249 -11.42 11.99 4.63
N LYS A 250 -12.46 12.51 5.30
CA LYS A 250 -12.39 13.76 6.05
C LYS A 250 -11.12 13.80 6.92
N ASP A 251 -10.44 14.94 6.86
CA ASP A 251 -9.19 15.25 7.58
C ASP A 251 -7.94 14.51 7.08
N ARG A 252 -8.03 13.80 5.93
CA ARG A 252 -6.90 13.14 5.24
C ARG A 252 -6.64 13.70 3.85
N GLU A 253 -7.38 14.72 3.43
CA GLU A 253 -7.30 15.30 2.09
C GLU A 253 -5.89 15.82 1.78
N SER A 254 -5.18 16.34 2.78
CA SER A 254 -3.79 16.82 2.64
C SER A 254 -2.76 15.70 2.49
N TRP A 255 -3.14 14.44 2.73
CA TRP A 255 -2.26 13.27 2.62
C TRP A 255 -2.36 12.60 1.26
N SER A 256 -3.29 13.03 0.41
CA SER A 256 -3.43 12.55 -0.96
C SER A 256 -3.04 13.64 -1.96
N TYR A 257 -2.34 13.24 -3.03
CA TYR A 257 -2.05 14.10 -4.17
C TYR A 257 -3.07 13.97 -5.30
N ALA A 258 -4.00 13.01 -5.21
CA ALA A 258 -4.85 12.59 -6.31
C ALA A 258 -5.73 13.71 -6.86
N ALA A 259 -6.38 14.49 -5.98
CA ALA A 259 -7.24 15.59 -6.40
C ALA A 259 -6.49 16.69 -7.17
N ASP A 260 -5.21 16.92 -6.86
CA ASP A 260 -4.39 17.89 -7.59
C ASP A 260 -3.95 17.33 -8.95
N LEU A 261 -3.61 16.04 -9.03
CA LEU A 261 -3.27 15.38 -10.29
C LEU A 261 -4.49 15.18 -11.20
N ASP A 262 -5.68 15.01 -10.64
CA ASP A 262 -6.92 14.96 -11.42
C ASP A 262 -7.26 16.32 -12.04
N LYS A 263 -7.03 17.43 -11.33
CA LYS A 263 -7.17 18.77 -11.92
C LYS A 263 -6.20 18.99 -13.09
N LEU A 264 -5.01 18.39 -13.03
CA LEU A 264 -4.01 18.45 -14.09
C LEU A 264 -4.41 17.65 -15.33
N ALA A 265 -5.05 16.50 -15.13
CA ALA A 265 -5.57 15.65 -16.21
C ALA A 265 -7.06 15.34 -16.00
N PRO A 266 -7.98 16.31 -16.20
CA PRO A 266 -9.39 16.16 -15.84
C PRO A 266 -10.03 14.92 -16.48
N GLY A 267 -10.51 14.00 -15.65
CA GLY A 267 -11.15 12.76 -16.08
C GLY A 267 -10.19 11.70 -16.63
N LYS A 268 -8.88 11.96 -16.63
CA LYS A 268 -7.81 11.08 -17.12
C LYS A 268 -6.82 10.64 -16.04
N TYR A 269 -7.10 10.98 -14.79
CA TYR A 269 -6.47 10.36 -13.63
C TYR A 269 -7.22 9.08 -13.24
N VAL A 270 -6.48 8.00 -13.02
CA VAL A 270 -6.99 6.74 -12.49
C VAL A 270 -6.24 6.40 -11.20
N GLU A 271 -7.00 6.15 -10.14
CA GLU A 271 -6.52 5.56 -8.90
C GLU A 271 -6.71 4.03 -8.98
N LEU A 272 -5.64 3.28 -8.69
CA LEU A 272 -5.69 1.83 -8.65
C LEU A 272 -4.91 1.28 -7.45
N ASP A 273 -5.64 0.90 -6.41
CA ASP A 273 -5.09 0.24 -5.24
C ASP A 273 -4.87 -1.25 -5.48
N LEU A 274 -3.69 -1.74 -5.09
CA LEU A 274 -3.25 -3.12 -5.25
C LEU A 274 -3.26 -3.83 -3.90
N VAL A 275 -3.92 -4.98 -3.84
CA VAL A 275 -4.10 -5.72 -2.59
C VAL A 275 -3.74 -7.19 -2.77
N VAL A 276 -2.82 -7.67 -1.93
CA VAL A 276 -2.52 -9.10 -1.77
C VAL A 276 -3.50 -9.67 -0.74
N PRO A 277 -4.34 -10.66 -1.11
CA PRO A 277 -5.44 -11.11 -0.25
C PRO A 277 -4.98 -11.75 1.07
N GLU A 278 -3.75 -12.25 1.13
CA GLU A 278 -3.12 -12.79 2.33
C GLU A 278 -2.76 -11.70 3.34
N TYR A 279 -2.62 -10.43 2.91
CA TYR A 279 -2.29 -9.31 3.80
C TYR A 279 -3.52 -8.69 4.47
N ILE A 280 -4.72 -9.00 3.97
CA ILE A 280 -5.99 -8.49 4.51
C ILE A 280 -6.22 -9.07 5.90
N LYS A 281 -6.38 -8.20 6.90
CA LYS A 281 -6.63 -8.56 8.30
C LYS A 281 -7.95 -8.00 8.80
N ASP A 282 -8.53 -8.66 9.80
CA ASP A 282 -9.73 -8.18 10.48
C ASP A 282 -9.40 -7.11 11.54
N THR A 283 -8.98 -5.92 11.08
CA THR A 283 -8.59 -4.78 11.94
C THR A 283 -9.32 -3.53 11.50
N ASP A 284 -9.49 -2.57 12.41
CA ASP A 284 -10.16 -1.30 12.09
C ASP A 284 -9.49 -0.56 10.94
N ALA A 285 -8.16 -0.64 10.81
CA ALA A 285 -7.43 -0.05 9.70
C ALA A 285 -7.90 -0.60 8.34
N TRP A 286 -7.96 -1.94 8.19
CA TRP A 286 -8.42 -2.60 6.97
C TRP A 286 -9.92 -2.41 6.73
N LYS A 287 -10.75 -2.57 7.78
CA LYS A 287 -12.21 -2.33 7.72
C LYS A 287 -12.56 -0.91 7.30
N SER A 288 -11.62 0.01 7.47
CA SER A 288 -11.83 1.41 7.11
C SER A 288 -11.82 1.64 5.59
N PHE A 289 -11.23 0.76 4.78
CA PHE A 289 -11.24 0.94 3.33
C PHE A 289 -12.64 0.71 2.74
N ALA A 290 -13.06 1.57 1.82
CA ALA A 290 -14.40 1.53 1.23
C ALA A 290 -14.71 0.22 0.49
N TRP A 291 -13.68 -0.43 -0.09
CA TRP A 291 -13.82 -1.71 -0.77
C TRP A 291 -13.92 -2.91 0.17
N TYR A 292 -13.51 -2.80 1.44
CA TYR A 292 -13.39 -3.95 2.36
C TYR A 292 -14.69 -4.75 2.49
N PRO A 293 -15.88 -4.14 2.68
CA PRO A 293 -17.14 -4.88 2.78
C PRO A 293 -17.55 -5.60 1.49
N ALA A 294 -17.05 -5.16 0.33
CA ALA A 294 -17.36 -5.75 -0.97
C ALA A 294 -16.53 -7.01 -1.27
N TYR A 295 -15.39 -7.20 -0.58
CA TYR A 295 -14.49 -8.31 -0.81
C TYR A 295 -14.79 -9.52 0.08
N ASP A 296 -15.43 -10.55 -0.49
CA ASP A 296 -15.65 -11.83 0.18
C ASP A 296 -14.44 -12.76 -0.02
N LYS A 297 -13.53 -12.79 0.96
CA LYS A 297 -12.30 -13.60 0.91
C LYS A 297 -12.56 -15.08 0.61
N GLN A 298 -13.66 -15.67 1.09
CA GLN A 298 -13.95 -17.09 0.87
C GLN A 298 -14.35 -17.38 -0.58
N LYS A 299 -15.07 -16.46 -1.22
CA LYS A 299 -15.56 -16.63 -2.59
C LYS A 299 -14.62 -16.08 -3.65
N MET A 300 -13.83 -15.06 -3.31
CA MET A 300 -13.09 -14.24 -4.26
C MET A 300 -11.58 -14.48 -4.27
N SER A 301 -11.01 -15.09 -3.22
CA SER A 301 -9.54 -15.23 -3.14
C SER A 301 -8.91 -16.06 -4.25
N GLY A 302 -9.64 -16.96 -4.92
CA GLY A 302 -9.09 -17.79 -5.99
C GLY A 302 -8.93 -17.09 -7.35
N ARG A 303 -9.33 -15.82 -7.49
CA ARG A 303 -9.39 -15.09 -8.76
C ARG A 303 -8.89 -13.65 -8.59
N VAL A 304 -8.58 -12.97 -9.69
CA VAL A 304 -8.30 -11.52 -9.65
C VAL A 304 -9.64 -10.79 -9.66
N VAL A 305 -9.84 -9.90 -8.68
CA VAL A 305 -11.07 -9.11 -8.56
C VAL A 305 -10.73 -7.64 -8.65
N VAL A 306 -11.42 -6.93 -9.53
CA VAL A 306 -11.46 -5.47 -9.54
C VAL A 306 -12.75 -5.01 -8.89
N ILE A 307 -12.62 -4.19 -7.85
CA ILE A 307 -13.72 -3.55 -7.14
C ILE A 307 -13.75 -2.09 -7.59
N ASN A 308 -14.87 -1.66 -8.17
CA ASN A 308 -15.12 -0.28 -8.53
C ASN A 308 -15.56 0.50 -7.29
N VAL A 309 -14.64 1.21 -6.66
CA VAL A 309 -14.89 1.95 -5.40
C VAL A 309 -15.66 3.24 -5.68
N ALA A 310 -15.23 3.98 -6.70
CA ALA A 310 -15.85 5.21 -7.16
C ALA A 310 -15.47 5.46 -8.64
N PRO A 311 -16.02 6.48 -9.32
CA PRO A 311 -15.62 6.77 -10.70
C PRO A 311 -14.10 6.98 -10.81
N ARG A 312 -13.43 6.14 -11.61
CA ARG A 312 -11.97 6.14 -11.85
C ARG A 312 -11.10 5.75 -10.63
N SER A 313 -11.72 5.22 -9.59
CA SER A 313 -11.06 4.70 -8.39
C SER A 313 -11.39 3.22 -8.23
N TYR A 314 -10.34 2.40 -8.25
CA TYR A 314 -10.45 0.94 -8.30
C TYR A 314 -9.56 0.30 -7.25
N THR A 315 -9.98 -0.85 -6.73
CA THR A 315 -9.12 -1.76 -5.99
C THR A 315 -8.99 -3.07 -6.75
N LEU A 316 -7.77 -3.47 -7.08
CA LEU A 316 -7.45 -4.78 -7.63
C LEU A 316 -6.92 -5.66 -6.50
N VAL A 317 -7.68 -6.70 -6.17
CA VAL A 317 -7.25 -7.78 -5.30
C VAL A 317 -6.69 -8.90 -6.18
N PHE A 318 -5.41 -9.24 -5.96
CA PHE A 318 -4.77 -10.34 -6.67
C PHE A 318 -5.44 -11.68 -6.31
N ALA A 319 -5.30 -12.67 -7.19
CA ALA A 319 -5.57 -14.05 -6.81
C ALA A 319 -4.58 -14.48 -5.71
N ALA A 320 -5.08 -15.20 -4.72
CA ALA A 320 -4.29 -15.79 -3.67
C ALA A 320 -3.23 -16.72 -4.25
N THR A 321 -2.06 -16.71 -3.63
CA THR A 321 -0.95 -17.58 -3.99
C THR A 321 -1.36 -19.02 -3.74
N LYS A 322 -1.24 -19.87 -4.76
CA LYS A 322 -1.43 -21.32 -4.58
C LYS A 322 -0.32 -21.81 -3.64
N GLN A 323 -0.70 -22.35 -2.49
CA GLN A 323 0.18 -23.07 -1.58
C GLN A 323 0.37 -24.51 -2.06
#